data_AF-A0A7X2P539-F1
#
_entry.id   AF-A0A7X2P539-F1
#
_cell.length_a   1.000
_cell.length_b   1.000
_cell.length_c   1.000
_cell.angle_alpha   90.00
_cell.angle_beta   90.00
_cell.angle_gamma   90.00
#
_symmetry.space_group_name_H-M   'P 1'
#
loop_
_entity.id
_entity.type
_entity.pdbx_description
1 polymer ?
#
loop_
_entity_poly.entity_id
_entity_poly.type
_entity_poly.pdbx_seq_one_letter_code
_entity_poly.pdbx_strand_id
1 'polypeptide(L)'
;MFYIVFDFMMAVIMFLFGMWFYKSEGKATKFLSGYNMKSADERKKYDENAMCKAYGKRMMFMSVPFIIGIIIDIQYQGIGCWIAWGIWLIMFVLLLIDRHKRER
;
A
#
# COMPACT_ATOMS: atom_id res chain seq x y z
N MET A 1 -24.37 5.97 4.05
CA MET A 1 -23.67 5.14 5.05
C MET A 1 -22.75 4.07 4.43
N PHE A 2 -23.14 3.36 3.36
CA PHE A 2 -22.31 2.33 2.71
C PHE A 2 -20.90 2.82 2.35
N TYR A 3 -20.77 3.94 1.63
CA TYR A 3 -19.47 4.47 1.19
C TYR A 3 -18.54 4.83 2.35
N ILE A 4 -19.07 5.41 3.43
CA ILE A 4 -18.32 5.71 4.65
C ILE A 4 -17.75 4.44 5.29
N VAL A 5 -18.59 3.41 5.45
CA VAL A 5 -18.15 2.11 6.01
C VAL A 5 -17.13 1.44 5.09
N PHE A 6 -17.36 1.52 3.78
CA PHE A 6 -16.45 0.95 2.79
C PHE A 6 -15.07 1.63 2.82
N ASP A 7 -15.03 2.97 2.80
CA ASP A 7 -13.77 3.72 2.90
C ASP A 7 -13.06 3.46 4.24
N PHE A 8 -13.81 3.35 5.34
CA PHE A 8 -13.24 2.97 6.63
C PHE A 8 -12.60 1.58 6.61
N MET A 9 -13.30 0.58 6.06
CA MET A 9 -12.75 -0.77 5.93
C MET A 9 -11.49 -0.78 5.04
N MET A 10 -11.50 -0.04 3.93
CA MET A 10 -10.35 0.11 3.05
C MET A 10 -9.16 0.77 3.76
N ALA A 11 -9.41 1.85 4.51
CA ALA A 11 -8.37 2.53 5.28
C ALA A 11 -7.73 1.59 6.31
N VAL A 12 -8.54 0.84 7.06
CA VAL A 12 -8.07 -0.13 8.06
C VAL A 12 -7.27 -1.25 7.40
N ILE A 13 -7.78 -1.87 6.34
CA ILE A 13 -7.10 -2.98 5.65
C ILE A 13 -5.73 -2.51 5.11
N MET A 14 -5.70 -1.37 4.41
CA MET A 14 -4.46 -0.84 3.84
C MET A 14 -3.43 -0.49 4.92
N PHE A 15 -3.88 0.12 6.01
CA PHE A 15 -3.00 0.48 7.12
C PHE A 15 -2.43 -0.75 7.82
N LEU A 16 -3.28 -1.74 8.15
CA LEU A 16 -2.85 -2.98 8.80
C LEU A 16 -1.94 -3.80 7.89
N PHE A 17 -2.24 -3.89 6.59
CA PHE A 17 -1.41 -4.58 5.63
C PHE A 17 -0.04 -3.90 5.48
N GLY A 18 0.00 -2.58 5.39
CA GLY A 18 1.24 -1.81 5.37
C GLY A 18 2.04 -1.95 6.66
N MET A 19 1.40 -1.98 7.83
CA MET A 19 2.06 -2.19 9.12
C MET A 19 2.63 -3.60 9.24
N TRP A 20 1.89 -4.61 8.78
CA TRP A 20 2.37 -5.99 8.73
C TRP A 20 3.61 -6.09 7.85
N PHE A 21 3.59 -5.48 6.66
CA PHE A 21 4.74 -5.41 5.77
C PHE A 21 5.93 -4.72 6.45
N TYR A 22 5.69 -3.57 7.10
CA TYR A 22 6.71 -2.78 7.80
C TYR A 22 7.40 -3.57 8.93
N LYS A 23 6.64 -4.36 9.67
CA LYS A 23 7.12 -5.16 10.82
C LYS A 23 7.57 -6.57 10.43
N SER A 24 7.53 -6.94 9.15
CA SER A 24 7.79 -8.31 8.71
C SER A 24 9.27 -8.73 8.72
N GLU A 25 10.20 -7.81 8.98
CA GLU A 25 11.65 -8.08 8.99
C GLU A 25 12.15 -8.70 7.68
N GLY A 26 11.62 -8.25 6.54
CA GLY A 26 11.98 -8.78 5.22
C GLY A 26 11.19 -10.04 4.81
N LYS A 27 10.50 -10.71 5.74
CA LYS A 27 9.75 -11.94 5.42
C LYS A 27 8.62 -11.71 4.43
N ALA A 28 8.10 -10.48 4.31
CA ALA A 28 7.02 -10.18 3.39
C ALA A 28 7.47 -9.94 1.94
N THR A 29 8.78 -9.78 1.67
CA THR A 29 9.28 -9.62 0.28
C THR A 29 8.97 -10.83 -0.60
N LYS A 30 8.85 -12.03 -0.01
CA LYS A 30 8.46 -13.26 -0.72
C LYS A 30 7.04 -13.21 -1.32
N PHE A 31 6.20 -12.29 -0.86
CA PHE A 31 4.85 -12.07 -1.40
C PHE A 31 4.83 -10.97 -2.46
N LEU A 32 5.95 -10.28 -2.70
CA LEU A 32 6.06 -9.31 -3.79
C LEU A 32 6.15 -10.07 -5.11
N SER A 33 5.14 -9.88 -5.94
CA SER A 33 5.11 -10.39 -7.32
C SER A 33 6.34 -9.91 -8.09
N GLY A 34 7.01 -10.83 -8.78
CA GLY A 34 8.26 -10.55 -9.49
C GLY A 34 9.48 -10.86 -8.62
N TYR A 35 9.55 -10.26 -7.44
CA TYR A 35 10.63 -10.53 -6.48
C TYR A 35 10.63 -12.00 -6.00
N ASN A 36 9.46 -12.60 -5.85
CA ASN A 36 9.30 -14.00 -5.47
C ASN A 36 9.86 -15.01 -6.49
N MET A 37 10.12 -14.58 -7.73
CA MET A 37 10.74 -15.40 -8.78
C MET A 37 12.26 -15.26 -8.83
N LYS A 38 12.85 -14.31 -8.09
CA LYS A 38 14.32 -14.15 -8.00
C LYS A 38 14.95 -15.33 -7.27
N SER A 39 16.15 -15.72 -7.69
CA SER A 39 16.90 -16.79 -7.02
C SER A 39 17.37 -16.35 -5.63
N ALA A 40 17.71 -17.30 -4.76
CA ALA A 40 18.22 -16.99 -3.42
C ALA A 40 19.49 -16.11 -3.45
N ASP A 41 20.35 -16.29 -4.46
CA ASP A 41 21.59 -15.52 -4.61
C ASP A 41 21.35 -14.10 -5.13
N GLU A 42 20.33 -13.88 -5.96
CA GLU A 42 19.89 -12.54 -6.31
C GLU A 42 19.29 -11.80 -5.11
N ARG A 43 18.49 -12.50 -4.30
CA ARG A 43 17.83 -11.90 -3.12
C ARG A 43 18.83 -11.44 -2.06
N LYS A 44 19.95 -12.15 -1.88
CA LYS A 44 21.06 -11.73 -0.99
C LYS A 44 21.65 -10.36 -1.30
N LYS A 45 21.47 -9.85 -2.53
CA LYS A 45 21.97 -8.53 -2.94
C LYS A 45 21.12 -7.36 -2.40
N TYR A 46 19.93 -7.65 -1.87
CA TYR A 46 18.99 -6.64 -1.42
C TYR A 46 18.77 -6.71 0.09
N ASP A 47 18.64 -5.56 0.74
CA ASP A 47 18.17 -5.50 2.12
C ASP A 47 16.64 -5.66 2.17
N GLU A 48 16.19 -6.91 2.32
CA GLU A 48 14.77 -7.26 2.39
C GLU A 48 14.03 -6.52 3.52
N ASN A 49 14.69 -6.28 4.66
CA ASN A 49 14.10 -5.58 5.78
C ASN A 49 13.88 -4.09 5.47
N ALA A 50 14.87 -3.43 4.87
CA ALA A 50 14.73 -2.05 4.41
C ALA A 50 13.66 -1.92 3.33
N MET A 51 13.57 -2.87 2.39
CA MET A 51 12.52 -2.92 1.39
C MET A 51 11.13 -3.04 2.04
N CYS A 52 10.95 -3.99 2.96
CA CYS A 52 9.69 -4.18 3.68
C CYS A 52 9.27 -2.93 4.47
N LYS A 53 10.21 -2.25 5.13
CA LYS A 53 9.93 -0.97 5.82
C LYS A 53 9.54 0.14 4.84
N ALA A 54 10.23 0.26 3.70
CA ALA A 54 9.93 1.26 2.69
C ALA A 54 8.53 1.04 2.06
N TYR A 55 8.26 -0.20 1.61
CA TYR A 55 6.98 -0.55 1.00
C TYR A 55 5.84 -0.51 2.00
N GLY A 56 6.03 -1.02 3.21
CA GLY A 56 5.05 -0.95 4.30
C GLY A 56 4.68 0.49 4.65
N LYS A 57 5.67 1.40 4.75
CA LYS A 57 5.41 2.83 4.97
C LYS A 57 4.57 3.44 3.85
N ARG A 58 4.88 3.14 2.60
CA ARG A 58 4.10 3.63 1.45
C ARG A 58 2.67 3.07 1.45
N MET A 59 2.50 1.77 1.72
CA MET A 59 1.19 1.14 1.83
C MET A 59 0.35 1.73 2.97
N MET A 60 0.95 2.04 4.12
CA MET A 60 0.26 2.77 5.19
C MET A 60 -0.17 4.17 4.72
N PHE A 61 0.68 4.90 3.99
CA PHE A 61 0.32 6.22 3.47
C PHE A 61 -0.82 6.15 2.43
N MET A 62 -0.95 5.03 1.72
CA MET A 62 -2.08 4.78 0.81
C MET A 62 -3.43 4.61 1.52
N SER A 63 -3.50 4.54 2.85
CA SER A 63 -4.77 4.59 3.57
C SER A 63 -5.33 6.01 3.73
N VAL A 64 -4.48 7.05 3.62
CA VAL A 64 -4.85 8.46 3.84
C VAL A 64 -5.96 8.95 2.89
N PRO A 65 -5.96 8.63 1.58
CA PRO A 65 -7.04 9.05 0.68
C PRO A 65 -8.42 8.58 1.14
N PHE A 66 -8.54 7.38 1.70
CA PHE A 66 -9.81 6.86 2.21
C PHE A 66 -10.27 7.55 3.49
N ILE A 67 -9.34 7.99 4.36
CA ILE A 67 -9.69 8.81 5.53
C ILE A 67 -10.26 10.16 5.09
N ILE A 68 -9.67 10.76 4.06
CA ILE A 68 -10.19 12.01 3.45
C ILE A 68 -11.54 11.74 2.76
N GLY A 69 -11.67 10.59 2.08
CA GLY A 69 -12.91 10.13 1.45
C GLY A 69 -14.09 10.08 2.44
N ILE A 70 -13.88 9.51 3.63
CA ILE A 70 -14.87 9.48 4.72
C ILE A 70 -15.36 10.88 5.06
N ILE A 71 -14.45 11.85 5.22
CA ILE A 71 -14.80 13.23 5.61
C ILE A 71 -15.69 13.88 4.54
N ILE A 72 -15.36 13.67 3.26
CA ILE A 72 -16.14 14.19 2.13
C ILE A 72 -17.50 13.49 2.05
N ASP A 73 -17.54 12.18 2.24
CA ASP A 73 -18.75 11.36 2.11
C ASP A 73 -19.78 11.59 3.22
N ILE A 74 -19.39 12.24 4.34
CA ILE A 74 -20.35 12.76 5.34
C ILE A 74 -21.26 13.83 4.73
N GLN A 75 -20.73 14.66 3.82
CA GLN A 75 -21.46 15.78 3.20
C GLN A 75 -21.95 15.44 1.79
N TYR A 76 -21.15 14.68 1.03
CA TYR A 76 -21.39 14.36 -0.38
C TYR A 76 -21.21 12.87 -0.62
N GLN A 77 -22.22 12.09 -0.27
CA GLN A 77 -22.13 10.63 -0.25
C GLN A 77 -21.68 10.04 -1.61
N GLY A 78 -20.52 9.37 -1.60
CA GLY A 78 -19.93 8.63 -2.70
C GLY A 78 -18.85 9.40 -3.46
N ILE A 79 -18.85 10.75 -3.43
CA ILE A 79 -17.85 11.56 -4.13
C ILE A 79 -16.47 11.39 -3.50
N GLY A 80 -16.40 11.32 -2.17
CA GLY A 80 -15.19 11.07 -1.42
C GLY A 80 -14.56 9.74 -1.79
N CYS A 81 -15.36 8.67 -1.85
CA CYS A 81 -14.92 7.35 -2.28
C CYS A 81 -14.31 7.35 -3.70
N TRP A 82 -14.97 7.99 -4.68
CA TRP A 82 -14.42 8.10 -6.05
C TRP A 82 -13.07 8.83 -6.10
N ILE A 83 -12.93 9.94 -5.37
CA ILE A 83 -11.68 10.69 -5.26
C ILE A 83 -10.60 9.85 -4.59
N ALA A 84 -10.95 9.14 -3.50
CA ALA A 84 -10.03 8.29 -2.76
C ALA A 84 -9.45 7.19 -3.65
N TRP A 85 -10.28 6.50 -4.45
CA TRP A 85 -9.82 5.49 -5.40
C TRP A 85 -8.95 6.07 -6.52
N GLY A 86 -9.29 7.26 -7.04
CA GLY A 86 -8.46 7.95 -8.04
C GLY A 86 -7.06 8.26 -7.51
N ILE A 87 -6.96 8.85 -6.32
CA ILE A 87 -5.67 9.15 -5.68
C ILE A 87 -4.92 7.86 -5.34
N TRP A 88 -5.62 6.86 -4.79
CA TRP A 88 -5.02 5.57 -4.45
C TRP A 88 -4.40 4.88 -5.66
N LEU A 89 -5.07 4.89 -6.82
CA LEU A 89 -4.56 4.29 -8.05
C LEU A 89 -3.25 4.95 -8.50
N ILE A 90 -3.17 6.29 -8.42
CA ILE A 90 -1.94 7.03 -8.72
C ILE A 90 -0.81 6.60 -7.78
N MET A 91 -1.08 6.54 -6.47
CA MET A 91 -0.11 6.10 -5.48
C MET A 91 0.34 4.65 -5.70
N PHE A 92 -0.57 3.78 -6.11
CA PHE A 92 -0.28 2.39 -6.44
C PHE A 92 0.68 2.28 -7.63
N VAL A 93 0.44 3.03 -8.70
CA VAL A 93 1.36 3.08 -9.85
C VAL A 93 2.74 3.61 -9.43
N LEU A 94 2.80 4.65 -8.60
CA LEU A 94 4.06 5.18 -8.08
C LEU A 94 4.80 4.15 -7.21
N LEU A 95 4.08 3.34 -6.43
CA LEU A 95 4.65 2.23 -5.67
C LEU A 95 5.26 1.18 -6.61
N LEU A 96 4.56 0.82 -7.69
CA LEU A 96 5.06 -0.14 -8.68
C LEU A 96 6.32 0.36 -9.39
N ILE A 97 6.37 1.64 -9.75
CA ILE A 97 7.56 2.27 -10.37
C ILE A 97 8.74 2.25 -9.41
N ASP A 98 8.54 2.62 -8.15
CA ASP A 98 9.61 2.62 -7.14
C ASP A 98 10.09 1.19 -6.83
N ARG A 99 9.18 0.23 -6.81
CA ARG A 99 9.52 -1.18 -6.70
C ARG A 99 10.41 -1.63 -7.85
N HIS A 100 10.00 -1.34 -9.09
CA HIS A 100 10.80 -1.65 -10.27
C HIS A 100 12.19 -0.98 -10.25
N LYS A 101 12.31 0.25 -9.73
CA LYS A 101 13.61 0.94 -9.58
C LYS A 101 14.52 0.33 -8.50
N ARG A 102 13.95 -0.25 -7.43
CA ARG A 102 14.71 -0.87 -6.34
C ARG A 102 15.09 -2.32 -6.61
N GLU A 103 14.27 -3.03 -7.38
CA GLU A 103 14.45 -4.46 -7.68
C GLU A 103 15.23 -4.73 -8.97
N ARG A 104 15.58 -3.68 -9.74
CA ARG A 104 16.45 -3.74 -10.91
C ARG A 104 17.89 -3.51 -10.49
#